data_AF-A0A9Q8UT67-F1
#
_entry.id   AF-A0A9Q8UT67-F1
#
_cell.length_a   1.000
_cell.length_b   1.000
_cell.length_c   1.000
_cell.angle_alpha   90.00
_cell.angle_beta   90.00
_cell.angle_gamma   90.00
#
_symmetry.space_group_name_H-M   'P 1'
#
loop_
_entity.id
_entity.type
_entity.pdbx_description
1 polymer ?
#
loop_
_entity_poly.entity_id
_entity_poly.type
_entity_poly.pdbx_seq_one_letter_code
_entity_poly.pdbx_strand_id
1 'polypeptide(L)'
;MQNVIPEELVAMLEFKNILSSLESLGLEITTEFHNAAPECNIDFPEVYQFFAIDLKKQILHPVSSNLRHLNLCTAEMEWGFRPPFDPRGLHFPKLVSLALGKVMFAYDWQLDWIIGHDKTLEVLALTDCMILAVGDPEEGIENPSSPDERNRWVYNRRWHEYFSRLQHGLPLLKRFIMHDSSSEFKFEGLQGLEALYRSSAELSTGRYGLWADLSVYKPVHTKRGPIWDHNADEENGPTSRICYVEEKEALDGLLEAIQVRRGC
;
A
#
# COMPACT_ATOMS: atom_id res chain seq x y z
N MET A 1 -7.55 22.85 -1.79
CA MET A 1 -6.41 23.50 -1.08
C MET A 1 -5.18 22.96 -1.78
N GLN A 2 -4.59 23.76 -2.67
CA GLN A 2 -3.65 23.23 -3.67
C GLN A 2 -2.22 23.29 -3.13
N ASN A 3 -1.85 22.30 -2.31
CA ASN A 3 -0.46 22.09 -1.87
C ASN A 3 0.29 21.25 -2.90
N VAL A 4 0.33 21.70 -4.16
CA VAL A 4 1.33 21.20 -5.11
C VAL A 4 2.63 21.90 -4.78
N ILE A 5 3.72 21.16 -4.56
CA ILE A 5 5.03 21.76 -4.31
C ILE A 5 5.33 22.70 -5.49
N PRO A 6 5.49 24.02 -5.28
CA PRO A 6 5.66 24.95 -6.39
C PRO A 6 6.86 24.54 -7.23
N GLU A 7 6.73 24.54 -8.56
CA GLU A 7 7.83 24.16 -9.47
C GLU A 7 9.11 24.95 -9.18
N GLU A 8 8.94 26.22 -8.81
CA GLU A 8 9.99 27.14 -8.37
C GLU A 8 10.76 26.60 -7.16
N LEU A 9 10.05 26.06 -6.17
CA LEU A 9 10.65 25.50 -4.96
C LEU A 9 11.40 24.20 -5.28
N VAL A 10 10.83 23.35 -6.13
CA VAL A 10 11.50 22.11 -6.59
C VAL A 10 12.74 22.42 -7.43
N ALA A 11 12.79 23.57 -8.11
CA ALA A 11 13.95 24.01 -8.86
C ALA A 11 15.09 24.53 -7.96
N MET A 12 14.79 25.04 -6.76
CA MET A 12 15.78 25.63 -5.84
C MET A 12 16.83 24.62 -5.36
N LEU A 13 18.09 25.04 -5.40
CA LEU A 13 19.22 24.20 -4.98
C LEU A 13 19.17 23.93 -3.47
N GLU A 14 18.79 24.92 -2.69
CA GLU A 14 18.63 24.86 -1.24
C GLU A 14 17.59 23.80 -0.86
N PHE A 15 16.47 23.76 -1.57
CA PHE A 15 15.42 22.77 -1.35
C PHE A 15 15.90 21.35 -1.68
N LYS A 16 16.58 21.17 -2.82
CA LYS A 16 17.21 19.89 -3.18
C LYS A 16 18.27 19.44 -2.16
N ASN A 17 19.03 20.37 -1.61
CA ASN A 17 20.02 20.09 -0.57
C ASN A 17 19.35 19.63 0.73
N ILE A 18 18.25 20.27 1.13
CA ILE A 18 17.45 19.83 2.28
C ILE A 18 16.93 18.42 2.03
N LEU A 19 16.24 18.18 0.90
CA LEU A 19 15.69 16.86 0.58
C LEU A 19 16.76 15.77 0.57
N SER A 20 17.90 16.00 -0.09
CA SER A 20 18.97 14.99 -0.16
C SER A 20 19.64 14.70 1.19
N SER A 21 19.50 15.58 2.17
CA SER A 21 19.98 15.35 3.54
C SER A 21 19.00 14.58 4.43
N LEU A 22 17.73 14.46 4.04
CA LEU A 22 16.70 13.85 4.89
C LEU A 22 16.98 12.38 5.16
N GLU A 23 17.00 12.01 6.45
CA GLU A 23 17.02 10.61 6.88
C GLU A 23 15.62 10.05 7.10
N SER A 24 14.62 10.91 7.33
CA SER A 24 13.24 10.51 7.60
C SER A 24 12.26 11.38 6.82
N LEU A 25 11.30 10.73 6.15
CA LEU A 25 10.23 11.39 5.40
C LEU A 25 8.91 10.68 5.70
N GLY A 26 7.94 11.43 6.21
CA GLY A 26 6.56 10.99 6.35
C GLY A 26 5.64 11.90 5.57
N LEU A 27 4.87 11.33 4.64
CA LEU A 27 3.87 12.04 3.87
C LEU A 27 2.49 11.47 4.17
N GLU A 28 1.62 12.32 4.69
CA GLU A 28 0.18 12.09 4.72
C GLU A 28 -0.43 12.90 3.57
N ILE A 29 -0.81 12.21 2.51
CA ILE A 29 -1.28 12.80 1.27
C ILE A 29 -2.79 13.02 1.38
N THR A 30 -3.20 14.27 1.20
CA THR A 30 -4.60 14.67 1.12
C THR A 30 -4.92 15.11 -0.31
N THR A 31 -6.14 14.85 -0.75
CA THR A 31 -6.62 15.20 -2.08
C THR A 31 -7.73 16.23 -1.97
N GLU A 32 -8.05 16.87 -3.09
CA GLU A 32 -9.24 17.71 -3.12
C GLU A 32 -10.48 16.86 -2.96
N PHE A 33 -11.41 17.32 -2.12
CA PHE A 33 -12.60 16.57 -1.78
C PHE A 33 -13.85 17.29 -2.28
N HIS A 34 -14.55 16.69 -3.23
CA HIS A 34 -15.80 17.17 -3.75
C HIS A 34 -16.97 16.63 -2.92
N ASN A 35 -17.42 17.42 -1.95
CA ASN A 35 -18.49 17.04 -1.02
C ASN A 35 -19.78 16.52 -1.70
N ALA A 36 -20.12 17.05 -2.88
CA ALA A 36 -21.36 16.69 -3.57
C ALA A 36 -21.24 15.45 -4.48
N ALA A 37 -20.02 14.98 -4.76
CA ALA A 37 -19.75 13.78 -5.57
C ALA A 37 -18.39 13.18 -5.18
N PRO A 38 -18.25 12.64 -3.95
CA PRO A 38 -16.97 12.12 -3.45
C PRO A 38 -16.38 11.00 -4.32
N GLU A 39 -17.24 10.24 -5.00
CA GLU A 39 -16.87 9.17 -5.93
C GLU A 39 -16.04 9.66 -7.11
N CYS A 40 -16.17 10.94 -7.49
CA CYS A 40 -15.41 11.55 -8.58
C CYS A 40 -14.05 12.10 -8.15
N ASN A 41 -13.73 12.12 -6.85
CA ASN A 41 -12.47 12.69 -6.37
C ASN A 41 -11.25 11.95 -6.91
N ILE A 42 -11.39 10.63 -7.10
CA ILE A 42 -10.33 9.79 -7.64
C ILE A 42 -10.02 10.10 -9.11
N ASP A 43 -10.95 10.75 -9.82
CA ASP A 43 -10.84 11.09 -11.24
C ASP A 43 -10.17 12.43 -11.51
N PHE A 44 -9.78 13.16 -10.45
CA PHE A 44 -9.11 14.43 -10.62
C PHE A 44 -7.73 14.26 -11.28
N PRO A 45 -7.46 14.93 -12.42
CA PRO A 45 -6.19 14.82 -13.12
C PRO A 45 -4.97 15.11 -12.24
N GLU A 46 -5.12 16.02 -11.27
CA GLU A 46 -4.09 16.41 -10.31
C GLU A 46 -3.66 15.24 -9.42
N VAL A 47 -4.59 14.35 -9.06
CA VAL A 47 -4.32 13.15 -8.27
C VAL A 47 -3.44 12.20 -9.08
N TYR A 48 -3.79 11.97 -10.35
CA TYR A 48 -2.97 11.14 -11.24
C TYR A 48 -1.59 11.75 -11.51
N GLN A 49 -1.53 13.05 -11.79
CA GLN A 49 -0.28 13.78 -11.99
C GLN A 49 0.64 13.65 -10.75
N PHE A 50 0.08 13.83 -9.56
CA PHE A 50 0.85 13.73 -8.33
C PHE A 50 1.39 12.30 -8.10
N PHE A 51 0.52 11.28 -8.09
CA PHE A 51 0.96 9.92 -7.78
C PHE A 51 1.82 9.29 -8.87
N ALA A 52 1.49 9.51 -10.15
CA ALA A 52 2.21 8.89 -11.26
C ALA A 52 3.54 9.58 -11.55
N ILE A 53 3.68 10.88 -11.26
CA ILE A 53 4.82 11.69 -11.68
C ILE A 53 5.48 12.37 -10.49
N ASP A 54 4.77 13.26 -9.79
CA ASP A 54 5.41 14.22 -8.90
C ASP A 54 5.93 13.58 -7.61
N LEU A 55 5.16 12.69 -7.00
CA LEU A 55 5.55 11.95 -5.81
C LEU A 55 6.89 11.23 -6.03
N LYS A 56 7.03 10.51 -7.15
CA LYS A 56 8.26 9.81 -7.49
C LYS A 56 9.41 10.76 -7.86
N LYS A 57 9.19 11.65 -8.83
CA LYS A 57 10.26 12.44 -9.44
C LYS A 57 10.69 13.64 -8.59
N GLN A 58 9.72 14.35 -8.00
CA GLN A 58 9.96 15.60 -7.32
C GLN A 58 10.22 15.42 -5.82
N ILE A 59 9.71 14.33 -5.21
CA ILE A 59 9.82 14.12 -3.76
C ILE A 59 10.72 12.93 -3.42
N LEU A 60 10.39 11.74 -3.91
CA LEU A 60 11.06 10.51 -3.48
C LEU A 60 12.47 10.34 -4.08
N HIS A 61 12.66 10.67 -5.36
CA HIS A 61 13.99 10.56 -5.98
C HIS A 61 15.03 11.48 -5.31
N PRO A 62 14.75 12.76 -5.00
CA PRO A 62 15.70 13.63 -4.31
C PRO A 62 16.14 13.16 -2.92
N VAL A 63 15.27 12.48 -2.16
CA VAL A 63 15.61 11.97 -0.82
C VAL A 63 16.30 10.60 -0.85
N SER A 64 16.37 9.96 -2.02
CA SER A 64 16.65 8.52 -2.13
C SER A 64 17.97 8.06 -1.50
N SER A 65 19.03 8.87 -1.57
CA SER A 65 20.39 8.47 -1.19
C SER A 65 20.63 8.37 0.32
N ASN A 66 19.87 9.15 1.12
CA ASN A 66 20.07 9.21 2.57
C ASN A 66 18.88 8.71 3.38
N LEU A 67 17.73 8.49 2.75
CA LEU A 67 16.52 8.13 3.46
C LEU A 67 16.63 6.78 4.18
N ARG A 68 16.31 6.78 5.47
CA ARG A 68 16.29 5.63 6.37
C ARG A 68 14.88 5.28 6.82
N HIS A 69 13.99 6.26 6.90
CA HIS A 69 12.62 6.07 7.34
C HIS A 69 11.66 6.70 6.32
N LEU A 70 10.83 5.87 5.69
CA LEU A 70 9.80 6.32 4.76
C LEU A 70 8.43 5.92 5.27
N ASN A 71 7.53 6.89 5.34
CA ASN A 71 6.11 6.67 5.55
C ASN A 71 5.30 7.35 4.45
N LEU A 72 4.48 6.57 3.73
CA LEU A 72 3.57 7.06 2.71
C LEU A 72 2.15 6.57 3.04
N CYS A 73 1.27 7.51 3.37
CA CYS A 73 -0.14 7.23 3.59
C CYS A 73 -1.00 8.30 2.92
N THR A 74 -2.26 7.97 2.72
CA THR A 74 -3.30 8.87 2.25
C THR A 74 -4.37 9.01 3.33
N ALA A 75 -4.94 10.21 3.46
CA ALA A 75 -6.00 10.43 4.43
C ALA A 75 -7.34 9.82 3.97
N GLU A 76 -7.68 9.95 2.69
CA GLU A 76 -9.07 9.81 2.23
C GLU A 76 -9.33 8.64 1.29
N MET A 77 -8.31 8.15 0.58
CA MET A 77 -8.52 7.22 -0.54
C MET A 77 -7.39 6.21 -0.66
N GLU A 78 -7.68 5.05 -1.23
CA GLU A 78 -6.69 4.06 -1.62
C GLU A 78 -5.84 4.52 -2.82
N TRP A 79 -4.63 3.96 -3.00
CA TRP A 79 -3.71 4.32 -4.09
C TRP A 79 -2.82 3.14 -4.52
N GLY A 80 -1.98 3.33 -5.53
CA GLY A 80 -1.02 2.33 -6.01
C GLY A 80 -1.50 1.60 -7.27
N PHE A 81 -2.78 1.20 -7.29
CA PHE A 81 -3.48 0.82 -8.52
C PHE A 81 -4.14 2.04 -9.17
N ARG A 82 -5.04 2.69 -8.43
CA ARG A 82 -5.72 3.92 -8.82
C ARG A 82 -5.75 4.87 -7.62
N PRO A 83 -5.15 6.07 -7.71
CA PRO A 83 -4.24 6.51 -8.76
C PRO A 83 -3.01 5.61 -8.81
N PRO A 84 -2.40 5.46 -10.00
CA PRO A 84 -1.25 4.58 -10.18
C PRO A 84 0.00 5.18 -9.53
N PHE A 85 0.77 4.33 -8.85
CA PHE A 85 2.12 4.66 -8.40
C PHE A 85 3.08 3.55 -8.78
N ASP A 86 4.05 3.88 -9.63
CA ASP A 86 5.09 2.96 -10.08
C ASP A 86 6.45 3.29 -9.42
N PRO A 87 6.87 2.55 -8.37
CA PRO A 87 8.14 2.78 -7.71
C PRO A 87 9.32 2.11 -8.45
N ARG A 88 9.14 1.42 -9.58
CA ARG A 88 10.25 0.78 -10.31
C ARG A 88 11.31 1.83 -10.68
N GLY A 89 12.58 1.52 -10.46
CA GLY A 89 13.69 2.47 -10.66
C GLY A 89 13.91 3.46 -9.50
N LEU A 90 13.11 3.40 -8.44
CA LEU A 90 13.37 4.08 -7.18
C LEU A 90 13.92 3.06 -6.16
N HIS A 91 15.08 3.33 -5.58
CA HIS A 91 15.68 2.48 -4.56
C HIS A 91 16.27 3.33 -3.44
N PHE A 92 16.10 2.88 -2.21
CA PHE A 92 16.54 3.57 -1.00
C PHE A 92 17.64 2.74 -0.30
N PRO A 93 18.93 2.95 -0.63
CA PRO A 93 20.02 2.08 -0.18
C PRO A 93 20.31 2.11 1.32
N LYS A 94 19.63 2.95 2.10
CA LYS A 94 19.77 3.05 3.55
C LYS A 94 18.44 2.83 4.30
N LEU A 95 17.39 2.37 3.61
CA LEU A 95 16.04 2.29 4.16
C LEU A 95 15.95 1.23 5.26
N VAL A 96 15.72 1.68 6.49
CA VAL A 96 15.57 0.85 7.68
C VAL A 96 14.09 0.59 7.98
N SER A 97 13.22 1.58 7.78
CA SER A 97 11.78 1.41 7.98
C SER A 97 10.95 1.91 6.81
N LEU A 98 9.96 1.11 6.43
CA LEU A 98 8.96 1.44 5.42
C LEU A 98 7.57 1.27 6.02
N ALA A 99 6.76 2.33 5.97
CA ALA A 99 5.34 2.31 6.28
C ALA A 99 4.54 2.72 5.04
N LEU A 100 3.58 1.88 4.68
CA LEU A 100 2.63 2.12 3.59
C LEU A 100 1.22 2.06 4.15
N GLY A 101 0.42 3.08 3.87
CA GLY A 101 -0.99 3.18 4.24
C GLY A 101 -1.89 3.15 3.01
N LYS A 102 -2.98 2.38 3.02
CA LYS A 102 -4.03 2.36 1.98
C LYS A 102 -3.55 2.01 0.56
N VAL A 103 -2.50 1.19 0.45
CA VAL A 103 -2.01 0.72 -0.85
C VAL A 103 -2.86 -0.44 -1.38
N MET A 104 -3.29 -0.33 -2.64
CA MET A 104 -3.85 -1.42 -3.44
C MET A 104 -2.73 -2.16 -4.17
N PHE A 105 -2.49 -3.38 -3.72
CA PHE A 105 -1.59 -4.32 -4.36
C PHE A 105 -2.30 -5.04 -5.50
N ALA A 106 -1.85 -4.76 -6.71
CA ALA A 106 -2.39 -5.24 -7.98
C ALA A 106 -1.33 -5.94 -8.84
N TYR A 107 -0.05 -5.82 -8.46
CA TYR A 107 1.10 -6.28 -9.25
C TYR A 107 2.19 -6.89 -8.39
N ASP A 108 2.87 -7.92 -8.92
CA ASP A 108 4.00 -8.56 -8.24
C ASP A 108 5.14 -7.57 -7.99
N TRP A 109 5.39 -6.63 -8.92
CA TRP A 109 6.48 -5.67 -8.80
C TRP A 109 6.31 -4.70 -7.62
N GLN A 110 5.10 -4.50 -7.11
CA GLN A 110 4.88 -3.68 -5.91
C GLN A 110 5.51 -4.34 -4.69
N LEU A 111 5.34 -5.66 -4.57
CA LEU A 111 5.97 -6.45 -3.51
C LEU A 111 7.48 -6.62 -3.79
N ASP A 112 7.87 -6.83 -5.05
CA ASP A 112 9.28 -6.93 -5.43
C ASP A 112 10.05 -5.68 -5.06
N TRP A 113 9.44 -4.50 -5.21
CA TRP A 113 10.03 -3.24 -4.82
C TRP A 113 10.29 -3.15 -3.31
N ILE A 114 9.34 -3.61 -2.49
CA ILE A 114 9.55 -3.70 -1.02
C ILE A 114 10.71 -4.66 -0.72
N ILE A 115 10.67 -5.86 -1.31
CA ILE A 115 11.69 -6.91 -1.12
C ILE A 115 13.07 -6.46 -1.61
N GLY A 116 13.14 -5.57 -2.61
CA GLY A 116 14.40 -5.01 -3.12
C GLY A 116 15.22 -4.23 -2.08
N HIS A 117 14.69 -4.01 -0.88
CA HIS A 117 15.38 -3.42 0.27
C HIS A 117 15.85 -4.48 1.30
N ASP A 118 15.99 -5.74 0.88
CA ASP A 118 16.41 -6.90 1.68
C ASP A 118 17.65 -6.67 2.56
N LYS A 119 18.60 -5.88 2.08
CA LYS A 119 19.88 -5.59 2.76
C LYS A 119 19.79 -4.55 3.87
N THR A 120 18.68 -3.84 4.01
CA THR A 120 18.58 -2.73 4.98
C THR A 120 17.27 -2.69 5.75
N LEU A 121 16.18 -3.22 5.19
CA LEU A 121 14.85 -3.04 5.77
C LEU A 121 14.67 -3.90 7.03
N GLU A 122 14.52 -3.24 8.16
CA GLU A 122 14.31 -3.87 9.47
C GLU A 122 12.85 -3.77 9.94
N VAL A 123 12.09 -2.80 9.43
CA VAL A 123 10.72 -2.54 9.85
C VAL A 123 9.83 -2.35 8.62
N LEU A 124 8.76 -3.12 8.53
CA LEU A 124 7.73 -2.98 7.52
C LEU A 124 6.36 -2.84 8.19
N ALA A 125 5.62 -1.81 7.81
CA ALA A 125 4.26 -1.57 8.26
C ALA A 125 3.32 -1.41 7.05
N LEU A 126 2.25 -2.21 7.02
CA LEU A 126 1.21 -2.17 6.01
C LEU A 126 -0.13 -1.90 6.69
N THR A 127 -0.62 -0.67 6.60
CA THR A 127 -1.88 -0.24 7.24
C THR A 127 -2.95 -0.07 6.19
N ASP A 128 -4.14 -0.65 6.36
CA ASP A 128 -5.25 -0.58 5.39
C ASP A 128 -4.87 -0.96 3.96
N CYS A 129 -3.80 -1.75 3.80
CA CYS A 129 -3.39 -2.21 2.50
C CYS A 129 -4.24 -3.41 2.10
N MET A 130 -4.58 -3.50 0.82
CA MET A 130 -5.39 -4.57 0.27
C MET A 130 -4.77 -5.15 -0.99
N ILE A 131 -5.10 -6.39 -1.30
CA ILE A 131 -4.84 -6.97 -2.62
C ILE A 131 -6.09 -6.74 -3.48
N LEU A 132 -5.93 -6.04 -4.61
CA LEU A 132 -6.98 -5.87 -5.60
C LEU A 132 -7.05 -7.13 -6.47
N ALA A 133 -8.00 -8.02 -6.15
CA ALA A 133 -8.10 -9.32 -6.79
C ALA A 133 -8.67 -9.23 -8.22
N VAL A 134 -9.51 -8.22 -8.49
CA VAL A 134 -10.13 -7.99 -9.79
C VAL A 134 -10.08 -6.50 -10.12
N GLY A 135 -9.53 -6.17 -11.29
CA GLY A 135 -9.31 -4.82 -11.78
C GLY A 135 -9.96 -4.56 -13.14
N ASP A 136 -10.15 -3.28 -13.46
CA ASP A 136 -10.48 -2.85 -14.83
C ASP A 136 -9.21 -2.88 -15.71
N PRO A 137 -9.22 -3.60 -16.85
CA PRO A 137 -8.06 -3.68 -17.72
C PRO A 137 -7.67 -2.34 -18.38
N GLU A 138 -8.55 -1.32 -18.35
CA GLU A 138 -8.27 0.00 -18.92
C GLU A 138 -7.60 0.97 -17.94
N GLU A 139 -7.58 0.64 -16.64
CA GLU A 139 -7.18 1.57 -15.57
C GLU A 139 -5.81 1.23 -14.93
N GLY A 140 -5.18 0.14 -15.37
CA GLY A 140 -3.87 -0.31 -14.89
C GLY A 140 -2.66 0.32 -15.56
N ILE A 141 -1.52 0.27 -14.86
CA ILE A 141 -0.20 0.55 -15.43
C ILE A 141 0.15 -0.51 -16.49
N GLU A 142 -0.22 -1.76 -16.21
CA GLU A 142 -0.07 -2.91 -17.08
C GLU A 142 -1.20 -3.91 -16.80
N ASN A 143 -1.46 -4.84 -17.70
CA ASN A 143 -2.41 -5.92 -17.45
C ASN A 143 -1.64 -7.10 -16.83
N PRO A 144 -1.84 -7.44 -15.54
CA PRO A 144 -1.07 -8.51 -14.89
C PRO A 144 -1.48 -9.90 -15.38
N SER A 145 -2.61 -10.01 -16.09
CA SER A 145 -3.19 -11.24 -16.64
C SER A 145 -3.98 -10.94 -17.92
N SER A 146 -4.22 -11.96 -18.76
CA SER A 146 -5.27 -11.87 -19.78
C SER A 146 -6.64 -11.62 -19.13
N PRO A 147 -7.49 -10.75 -19.70
CA PRO A 147 -8.82 -10.50 -19.15
C PRO A 147 -9.63 -11.80 -19.04
N ASP A 148 -10.47 -11.89 -18.01
CA ASP A 148 -11.44 -12.96 -17.83
C ASP A 148 -12.56 -12.88 -18.88
N GLU A 149 -13.48 -13.84 -18.85
CA GLU A 149 -14.64 -13.89 -19.76
C GLU A 149 -15.55 -12.66 -19.66
N ARG A 150 -15.41 -11.85 -18.61
CA ARG A 150 -16.16 -10.61 -18.36
C ARG A 150 -15.33 -9.35 -18.65
N ASN A 151 -14.20 -9.50 -19.34
CA ASN A 151 -13.27 -8.42 -19.65
C ASN A 151 -12.71 -7.71 -18.41
N ARG A 152 -12.42 -8.46 -17.34
CA ARG A 152 -11.79 -7.94 -16.11
C ARG A 152 -10.42 -8.58 -15.97
N TRP A 153 -9.42 -7.84 -15.50
CA TRP A 153 -8.19 -8.52 -15.10
C TRP A 153 -8.42 -9.20 -13.73
N VAL A 154 -7.79 -10.37 -13.54
CA VAL A 154 -7.68 -11.04 -12.23
C VAL A 154 -6.23 -11.07 -11.73
N TYR A 155 -5.97 -10.57 -10.51
CA TYR A 155 -4.69 -10.74 -9.82
C TYR A 155 -4.81 -11.89 -8.83
N ASN A 156 -4.09 -12.98 -9.10
CA ASN A 156 -4.29 -14.25 -8.39
C ASN A 156 -3.52 -14.37 -7.08
N ARG A 157 -2.69 -13.38 -6.72
CA ARG A 157 -1.89 -13.44 -5.50
C ARG A 157 -2.76 -13.29 -4.26
N ARG A 158 -2.31 -13.92 -3.18
CA ARG A 158 -2.93 -13.83 -1.86
C ARG A 158 -1.94 -13.41 -0.79
N TRP A 159 -2.48 -12.98 0.35
CA TRP A 159 -1.67 -12.53 1.48
C TRP A 159 -0.73 -13.62 2.02
N HIS A 160 -1.10 -14.90 1.97
CA HIS A 160 -0.19 -15.97 2.36
C HIS A 160 1.08 -16.00 1.50
N GLU A 161 0.97 -15.73 0.20
CA GLU A 161 2.11 -15.62 -0.71
C GLU A 161 2.94 -14.37 -0.35
N TYR A 162 2.28 -13.25 -0.05
CA TYR A 162 2.97 -12.04 0.39
C TYR A 162 3.77 -12.28 1.67
N PHE A 163 3.18 -12.88 2.70
CA PHE A 163 3.88 -13.17 3.95
C PHE A 163 5.04 -14.13 3.75
N SER A 164 4.84 -15.20 2.98
CA SER A 164 5.92 -16.13 2.63
C SER A 164 7.06 -15.43 1.88
N ARG A 165 6.74 -14.58 0.91
CA ARG A 165 7.75 -13.82 0.15
C ARG A 165 8.47 -12.79 1.02
N LEU A 166 7.78 -12.10 1.93
CA LEU A 166 8.39 -11.19 2.91
C LEU A 166 9.31 -11.95 3.87
N GLN A 167 8.88 -13.12 4.34
CA GLN A 167 9.68 -13.97 5.21
C GLN A 167 11.01 -14.35 4.55
N HIS A 168 11.00 -14.81 3.31
CA HIS A 168 12.23 -15.22 2.62
C HIS A 168 13.03 -14.06 2.03
N GLY A 169 12.33 -13.01 1.59
CA GLY A 169 12.91 -11.88 0.85
C GLY A 169 13.47 -10.76 1.73
N LEU A 170 13.08 -10.67 3.00
CA LEU A 170 13.56 -9.64 3.92
C LEU A 170 14.27 -10.27 5.13
N PRO A 171 15.53 -10.71 4.99
CA PRO A 171 16.24 -11.45 6.04
C PRO A 171 16.55 -10.59 7.27
N LEU A 172 16.65 -9.27 7.11
CA LEU A 172 16.90 -8.32 8.21
C LEU A 172 15.62 -7.80 8.85
N LEU A 173 14.44 -8.21 8.38
CA LEU A 173 13.17 -7.76 8.94
C LEU A 173 13.05 -8.21 10.39
N LYS A 174 13.07 -7.23 11.29
CA LYS A 174 12.91 -7.38 12.73
C LYS A 174 11.52 -7.00 13.17
N ARG A 175 10.71 -6.29 12.39
CA ARG A 175 9.34 -5.95 12.78
C ARG A 175 8.43 -5.89 11.58
N PHE A 176 7.29 -6.56 11.71
CA PHE A 176 6.19 -6.49 10.78
C PHE A 176 4.95 -6.01 11.52
N ILE A 177 4.24 -5.05 10.92
CA ILE A 177 2.99 -4.50 11.42
C ILE A 177 1.97 -4.57 10.29
N MET A 178 0.78 -5.05 10.62
CA MET A 178 -0.37 -5.05 9.73
C MET A 178 -1.59 -4.65 10.54
N HIS A 179 -2.29 -3.60 10.10
CA HIS A 179 -3.40 -3.02 10.85
C HIS A 179 -4.54 -2.59 9.92
N ASP A 180 -5.74 -2.52 10.49
CA ASP A 180 -6.99 -2.09 9.89
C ASP A 180 -7.51 -0.89 10.70
N SER A 181 -7.59 0.30 10.09
CA SER A 181 -7.97 1.56 10.75
C SER A 181 -9.46 1.69 11.05
N SER A 182 -10.25 0.61 10.96
CA SER A 182 -11.60 0.57 11.51
C SER A 182 -11.69 0.92 13.00
N SER A 183 -10.56 0.97 13.72
CA SER A 183 -10.41 1.62 15.02
C SER A 183 -9.58 2.91 14.93
N GLU A 184 -10.23 4.08 15.07
CA GLU A 184 -9.77 5.42 15.55
C GLU A 184 -8.30 5.90 15.42
N PHE A 185 -7.43 5.26 14.64
CA PHE A 185 -6.04 5.64 14.46
C PHE A 185 -5.88 6.42 13.16
N LYS A 186 -5.79 7.75 13.30
CA LYS A 186 -5.35 8.62 12.20
C LYS A 186 -3.82 8.62 12.14
N PHE A 187 -3.29 8.37 10.96
CA PHE A 187 -1.86 8.25 10.75
C PHE A 187 -1.22 9.62 10.54
N GLU A 188 -0.85 10.32 11.62
CA GLU A 188 -0.26 11.65 11.53
C GLU A 188 1.28 11.58 11.46
N GLY A 189 1.84 11.61 10.25
CA GLY A 189 3.28 11.78 10.02
C GLY A 189 4.20 10.79 10.74
N LEU A 190 5.32 11.26 11.30
CA LEU A 190 6.28 10.43 12.04
C LEU A 190 5.75 9.96 13.41
N GLN A 191 4.79 10.67 14.01
CA GLN A 191 4.14 10.24 15.26
C GLN A 191 3.29 8.98 15.04
N GLY A 192 2.67 8.86 13.86
CA GLY A 192 2.03 7.62 13.42
C GLY A 192 2.99 6.43 13.36
N LEU A 193 4.25 6.65 12.96
CA LEU A 193 5.28 5.62 12.93
C LEU A 193 5.61 5.10 14.36
N GLU A 194 5.68 5.99 15.35
CA GLU A 194 5.86 5.62 16.77
C GLU A 194 4.67 4.86 17.36
N ALA A 195 3.45 5.25 16.98
CA ALA A 195 2.25 4.51 17.36
C ALA A 195 2.23 3.10 16.74
N LEU A 196 2.57 2.98 15.46
CA LEU A 196 2.71 1.69 14.76
C LEU A 196 3.72 0.76 15.45
N TYR A 197 4.82 1.30 15.98
CA TYR A 197 5.81 0.49 16.68
C TYR A 197 5.25 -0.23 17.92
N ARG A 198 4.09 0.19 18.44
CA ARG A 198 3.40 -0.45 19.56
C ARG A 198 2.35 -1.47 19.11
N SER A 199 1.99 -1.50 17.83
CA SER A 199 0.94 -2.37 17.29
C SER A 199 1.46 -3.77 16.96
N SER A 200 0.58 -4.76 17.08
CA SER A 200 0.76 -6.13 16.57
C SER A 200 0.42 -6.21 15.08
N ALA A 201 0.77 -7.33 14.44
CA ALA A 201 0.29 -7.65 13.10
C ALA A 201 -0.95 -8.55 13.20
N GLU A 202 -2.04 -8.11 12.58
CA GLU A 202 -3.29 -8.86 12.49
C GLU A 202 -3.81 -8.82 11.05
N LEU A 203 -4.52 -9.87 10.63
CA LEU A 203 -5.13 -9.90 9.30
C LEU A 203 -6.23 -8.84 9.22
N SER A 204 -6.03 -7.85 8.35
CA SER A 204 -7.03 -6.81 8.09
C SER A 204 -8.34 -7.39 7.54
N THR A 205 -9.47 -6.81 7.95
CA THR A 205 -10.79 -7.23 7.45
C THR A 205 -11.04 -6.76 6.03
N GLY A 206 -10.46 -5.61 5.64
CA GLY A 206 -10.49 -5.04 4.29
C GLY A 206 -9.34 -5.47 3.38
N ARG A 207 -8.71 -6.61 3.64
CA ARG A 207 -7.44 -7.01 2.98
C ARG A 207 -7.57 -7.43 1.50
N TYR A 208 -8.77 -7.55 0.96
CA TYR A 208 -9.03 -7.79 -0.47
C TYR A 208 -10.07 -6.81 -1.00
N GLY A 209 -9.84 -6.31 -2.22
CA GLY A 209 -10.77 -5.44 -2.94
C GLY A 209 -11.17 -6.03 -4.30
N LEU A 210 -12.36 -5.64 -4.78
CA LEU A 210 -12.86 -5.89 -6.14
C LEU A 210 -13.20 -4.56 -6.80
N TRP A 211 -12.77 -4.34 -8.04
CA TRP A 211 -13.04 -3.09 -8.76
C TRP A 211 -14.52 -2.69 -8.81
N ALA A 212 -15.42 -3.65 -9.03
CA ALA A 212 -16.85 -3.39 -9.08
C ALA A 212 -17.38 -2.82 -7.75
N ASP A 213 -16.85 -3.25 -6.61
CA ASP A 213 -17.19 -2.73 -5.29
C ASP A 213 -16.50 -1.38 -5.01
N LEU A 214 -15.33 -1.12 -5.60
CA LEU A 214 -14.64 0.16 -5.47
C LEU A 214 -15.34 1.30 -6.24
N SER A 215 -16.05 0.98 -7.33
CA SER A 215 -16.92 1.94 -8.04
C SER A 215 -18.21 2.29 -7.27
N VAL A 216 -18.55 1.49 -6.24
CA VAL A 216 -19.68 1.71 -5.34
C VAL A 216 -19.14 1.93 -3.94
N TYR A 217 -18.54 3.10 -3.68
CA TYR A 217 -18.20 3.55 -2.33
C TYR A 217 -19.50 3.70 -1.50
N LYS A 218 -20.00 2.59 -0.96
CA LYS A 218 -21.01 2.51 0.10
C LYS A 218 -20.39 1.71 1.23
N PRO A 219 -19.86 2.34 2.29
CA PRO A 219 -19.41 1.60 3.44
C PRO A 219 -20.64 0.97 4.10
N VAL A 220 -20.85 -0.33 3.88
CA VAL A 220 -21.77 -1.10 4.70
C VAL A 220 -20.97 -1.63 5.88
N HIS A 221 -20.92 -0.82 6.95
CA HIS A 221 -20.52 -1.33 8.26
C HIS A 221 -21.54 -2.36 8.72
N THR A 222 -21.28 -3.64 8.46
CA THR A 222 -21.99 -4.71 9.15
C THR A 222 -21.08 -5.31 10.21
N LYS A 223 -21.61 -5.47 11.42
CA LYS A 223 -20.97 -6.08 12.60
C LYS A 223 -20.67 -7.59 12.42
N ARG A 224 -20.52 -8.09 11.20
CA ARG A 224 -20.42 -9.52 10.87
C ARG A 224 -19.32 -9.88 9.87
N GLY A 225 -18.37 -8.99 9.60
CA GLY A 225 -17.42 -9.18 8.50
C GLY A 225 -18.11 -9.08 7.14
N PRO A 226 -17.36 -9.19 6.02
CA PRO A 226 -17.95 -9.10 4.69
C PRO A 226 -18.95 -10.24 4.48
N ILE A 227 -20.23 -9.90 4.44
CA ILE A 227 -21.28 -10.79 3.92
C ILE A 227 -21.20 -10.65 2.40
N TRP A 228 -20.47 -11.58 1.77
CA TRP A 228 -20.57 -11.79 0.33
C TRP A 228 -21.95 -12.38 0.07
N ASP A 229 -22.74 -11.76 -0.81
CA ASP A 229 -24.06 -12.24 -1.17
C ASP A 229 -23.98 -13.71 -1.60
N HIS A 230 -24.60 -14.60 -0.81
CA HIS A 230 -24.69 -16.03 -1.09
C HIS A 230 -25.67 -16.36 -2.22
N ASN A 231 -26.13 -15.37 -3.00
CA ASN A 231 -27.03 -15.55 -4.14
C ASN A 231 -26.32 -15.43 -5.50
N ALA A 232 -25.13 -16.01 -5.63
CA ALA A 232 -24.62 -16.37 -6.94
C ALA A 232 -24.21 -17.83 -6.90
N ASP A 233 -24.87 -18.64 -7.74
CA ASP A 233 -24.56 -20.02 -8.06
C ASP A 233 -23.16 -20.17 -8.71
N GLU A 234 -22.10 -19.70 -8.07
CA GLU A 234 -20.72 -19.80 -8.54
C GLU A 234 -19.83 -20.39 -7.46
N GLU A 235 -19.94 -21.70 -7.31
CA GLU A 235 -19.05 -22.57 -6.53
C GLU A 235 -17.55 -22.49 -6.93
N ASN A 236 -17.18 -21.62 -7.89
CA ASN A 236 -15.84 -21.55 -8.48
C ASN A 236 -15.34 -20.11 -8.80
N GLY A 237 -15.93 -19.06 -8.22
CA GLY A 237 -15.43 -17.69 -8.40
C GLY A 237 -14.04 -17.48 -7.74
N PRO A 238 -13.23 -16.48 -8.16
CA PRO A 238 -11.90 -16.22 -7.58
C PRO A 238 -11.94 -15.95 -6.06
N THR A 239 -13.08 -15.52 -5.53
CA THR A 239 -13.35 -15.31 -4.09
C THR A 239 -13.60 -16.59 -3.30
N SER A 240 -14.00 -17.71 -3.94
CA SER A 240 -14.17 -19.03 -3.29
C SER A 240 -12.87 -19.61 -2.73
N ARG A 241 -11.73 -19.01 -3.08
CA ARG A 241 -10.39 -19.44 -2.68
C ARG A 241 -9.80 -18.63 -1.52
N ILE A 242 -10.50 -17.68 -0.92
CA ILE A 242 -9.96 -16.93 0.23
C ILE A 242 -9.94 -17.85 1.46
N CYS A 243 -8.76 -18.34 1.82
CA CYS A 243 -8.55 -19.22 2.97
C CYS A 243 -7.93 -18.45 4.13
N TYR A 244 -8.75 -18.07 5.12
CA TYR A 244 -8.26 -17.38 6.33
C TYR A 244 -7.19 -18.20 7.07
N VAL A 245 -7.34 -19.52 7.11
CA VAL A 245 -6.40 -20.41 7.83
C VAL A 245 -5.01 -20.34 7.20
N GLU A 246 -4.91 -20.50 5.89
CA GLU A 246 -3.64 -20.45 5.15
C GLU A 246 -2.95 -19.09 5.30
N GLU A 247 -3.71 -17.99 5.28
CA GLU A 247 -3.19 -16.63 5.51
C GLU A 247 -2.69 -16.43 6.93
N LYS A 248 -3.43 -16.96 7.91
CA LYS A 248 -3.07 -16.85 9.31
C LYS A 248 -1.81 -17.66 9.63
N GLU A 249 -1.73 -18.89 9.12
CA GLU A 249 -0.54 -19.74 9.24
C GLU A 249 0.69 -19.07 8.61
N ALA A 250 0.55 -18.48 7.42
CA ALA A 250 1.64 -17.77 6.76
C ALA A 250 2.06 -16.49 7.51
N LEU A 251 1.11 -15.74 8.08
CA LEU A 251 1.40 -14.58 8.93
C LEU A 251 2.14 -15.03 10.19
N ASP A 252 1.67 -16.08 10.86
CA ASP A 252 2.30 -16.59 12.08
C ASP A 252 3.72 -17.08 11.78
N GLY A 253 3.94 -17.79 10.66
CA GLY A 253 5.27 -18.18 10.19
C GLY A 253 6.21 -17.01 9.94
N LEU A 254 5.71 -15.91 9.36
CA LEU A 254 6.48 -14.66 9.21
C LEU A 254 6.84 -14.07 10.58
N LEU A 255 5.90 -14.01 11.53
CA LEU A 255 6.11 -13.44 12.86
C LEU A 255 7.10 -14.27 13.70
N GLU A 256 7.02 -15.60 13.62
CA GLU A 256 7.98 -16.51 14.24
C GLU A 256 9.39 -16.31 13.67
N ALA A 257 9.52 -16.23 12.34
CA ALA A 257 10.81 -15.96 11.70
C ALA A 257 11.41 -14.62 12.15
N ILE A 258 10.57 -13.59 12.29
CA ILE A 258 10.97 -12.28 12.84
C ILE A 258 11.42 -12.41 14.30
N GLN A 259 10.70 -13.16 15.12
CA GLN A 259 11.08 -13.37 16.53
C GLN A 259 12.44 -14.04 16.66
N VAL A 260 12.73 -15.06 15.83
CA VAL A 260 14.04 -15.72 15.78
C VAL A 260 15.14 -14.71 15.43
N ARG A 261 14.91 -13.82 14.46
CA ARG A 261 15.89 -12.78 14.05
C ARG A 261 16.18 -11.74 15.12
N ARG A 262 15.24 -11.48 16.03
CA ARG A 262 15.45 -10.55 17.16
C ARG A 262 16.28 -11.16 18.29
N GLY A 263 16.33 -12.48 18.39
CA GLY A 263 17.05 -13.21 19.43
C GLY A 263 18.52 -13.49 19.12
N CYS A 264 18.95 -13.25 17.89
CA CYS A 264 20.34 -13.34 17.42
C CYS A 264 20.99 -11.95 17.41
#